data_AF-A0A535SF37-F1
#
_entry.id   AF-A0A535SF37-F1
#
_cell.length_a   1.000
_cell.length_b   1.000
_cell.length_c   1.000
_cell.angle_alpha   90.00
_cell.angle_beta   90.00
_cell.angle_gamma   90.00
#
_symmetry.space_group_name_H-M   'P 1'
#
loop_
_entity.id
_entity.type
_entity.pdbx_description
1 polymer ?
#
loop_
_entity_poly.entity_id
_entity_poly.type
_entity_poly.pdbx_seq_one_letter_code
_entity_poly.pdbx_strand_id
1 'polypeptide(L)' 'GSGKSAFASRHLPAEAIISSDQLRARMGRDEADQDVNDAVFEDLRRRVDDRLGAALLTVVDATNTDWMRRSEL' A
#
# COMPACT_ATOMS: atom_id res chain seq x y z
N GLY A 1 -7.64 -3.68 -14.74
CA GLY A 1 -8.03 -3.08 -13.45
C GLY A 1 -9.33 -3.71 -12.96
N SER A 2 -9.34 -4.37 -11.81
CA SER A 2 -10.51 -5.09 -11.26
C SER A 2 -11.42 -4.23 -10.36
N GLY A 3 -11.31 -2.90 -10.45
CA GLY A 3 -12.19 -1.97 -9.75
C GLY A 3 -11.94 -1.80 -8.24
N LYS A 4 -10.92 -2.44 -7.67
CA LYS A 4 -10.60 -2.36 -6.23
C LYS A 4 -10.35 -0.94 -5.75
N SER A 5 -9.53 -0.17 -6.47
CA SER A 5 -9.23 1.22 -6.11
C SER A 5 -10.47 2.12 -6.22
N ALA A 6 -11.39 1.84 -7.17
CA ALA A 6 -12.67 2.54 -7.31
C ALA A 6 -13.71 2.13 -6.26
N PHE A 7 -13.70 0.87 -5.82
CA PHE A 7 -14.52 0.40 -4.71
C PHE A 7 -14.05 0.99 -3.39
N ALA A 8 -12.73 0.95 -3.15
CA ALA A 8 -12.10 1.50 -1.96
C ALA A 8 -12.34 3.02 -1.85
N SER A 9 -12.16 3.79 -2.91
CA SER A 9 -12.39 5.24 -2.89
C SER A 9 -13.84 5.66 -2.65
N ARG A 10 -14.82 4.77 -2.93
CA ARG A 10 -16.24 5.04 -2.71
C ARG A 10 -16.75 4.62 -1.33
N HIS A 11 -16.16 3.59 -0.73
CA HIS A 11 -16.71 2.96 0.48
C HIS A 11 -15.80 3.07 1.70
N LEU A 12 -14.53 3.41 1.50
CA LEU A 12 -13.55 3.53 2.57
C LEU A 12 -13.11 4.99 2.71
N PRO A 13 -12.80 5.42 3.93
CA PRO A 13 -12.13 6.70 4.13
C PRO A 13 -10.81 6.69 3.35
N ALA A 14 -10.49 7.78 2.65
CA ALA A 14 -9.28 7.87 1.83
C ALA A 14 -8.02 7.65 2.69
N GLU A 15 -8.06 8.09 3.95
CA GLU A 15 -7.02 7.90 4.94
C GLU A 15 -6.83 6.44 5.38
N ALA A 16 -7.80 5.56 5.12
CA ALA A 16 -7.69 4.14 5.44
C ALA A 16 -6.88 3.35 4.40
N ILE A 17 -6.60 3.93 3.24
CA ILE A 17 -5.94 3.23 2.13
C ILE A 17 -4.44 3.56 2.13
N ILE A 18 -3.60 2.54 2.19
CA ILE A 18 -2.15 2.64 1.98
C ILE A 18 -1.81 1.90 0.69
N SER A 19 -1.33 2.64 -0.32
CA SER A 19 -1.01 2.09 -1.65
C SER A 19 0.49 2.02 -1.89
N SER A 20 1.00 0.84 -2.29
CA SER A 20 2.42 0.69 -2.62
C SER A 20 2.84 1.49 -3.84
N ASP A 21 1.93 1.67 -4.81
CA ASP A 21 2.25 2.37 -6.06
C ASP A 21 2.37 3.88 -5.80
N GLN A 22 1.49 4.44 -4.97
CA GLN A 22 1.62 5.83 -4.52
C GLN A 22 2.90 6.05 -3.70
N LEU A 23 3.33 5.06 -2.91
CA LEU A 23 4.60 5.13 -2.19
C LEU A 23 5.78 5.06 -3.16
N ARG A 24 5.74 4.19 -4.17
CA ARG A 24 6.75 4.12 -5.24
C ARG A 24 6.85 5.45 -6.00
N ALA A 25 5.74 6.02 -6.45
CA ALA A 25 5.76 7.33 -7.14
C ALA A 25 6.29 8.48 -6.28
N ARG A 26 6.16 8.40 -4.96
CA ARG A 26 6.70 9.41 -4.04
C ARG A 26 8.18 9.23 -3.74
N MET A 27 8.66 7.99 -3.71
CA MET A 27 10.04 7.66 -3.30
C MET A 27 10.98 7.49 -4.50
N GLY A 28 10.47 6.95 -5.60
CA GLY A 28 11.19 6.72 -6.85
C GLY A 28 10.82 7.72 -7.93
N ARG A 29 11.09 7.36 -9.18
CA ARG A 29 10.78 8.19 -10.35
C ARG A 29 9.31 8.13 -10.77
N ASP A 30 8.70 6.96 -10.63
CA ASP A 30 7.31 6.68 -10.95
C ASP A 30 6.79 5.44 -10.19
N GLU A 31 5.54 5.05 -10.44
CA GLU A 31 4.89 3.89 -9.80
C GLU A 31 5.53 2.54 -10.15
N ALA A 32 6.27 2.47 -11.27
CA ALA A 32 6.92 1.27 -11.78
C ALA A 32 8.38 1.12 -11.32
N ASP A 33 8.95 2.13 -10.66
CA ASP A 33 10.34 2.15 -10.21
C ASP A 33 10.60 1.04 -9.15
N GLN A 34 11.28 -0.03 -9.57
CA GLN A 34 11.59 -1.17 -8.71
C GLN A 34 12.81 -0.93 -7.81
N ASP A 35 13.62 0.11 -8.07
CA ASP A 35 14.84 0.40 -7.31
C ASP A 35 14.53 0.79 -5.86
N VAL A 36 13.31 1.28 -5.59
CA VAL A 36 12.86 1.73 -4.27
C VAL A 36 11.93 0.74 -3.57
N ASN A 37 11.77 -0.48 -4.10
CA ASN A 37 10.80 -1.45 -3.58
C ASN A 37 10.99 -1.75 -2.10
N ASP A 38 12.21 -2.00 -1.65
CA ASP A 38 12.46 -2.37 -0.25
C ASP A 38 12.07 -1.25 0.70
N ALA A 39 12.45 -0.01 0.39
CA ALA A 39 12.08 1.18 1.14
C ALA A 39 10.56 1.41 1.14
N VAL A 40 9.90 1.16 0.01
CA VAL A 40 8.44 1.26 -0.13
C VAL A 40 7.73 0.23 0.75
N PHE A 41 8.18 -1.02 0.78
CA PHE A 41 7.58 -2.05 1.63
C PHE A 41 7.87 -1.82 3.11
N GLU A 42 9.05 -1.29 3.46
CA GLU A 42 9.36 -0.89 4.83
C GLU A 42 8.41 0.22 5.31
N ASP A 43 8.23 1.28 4.52
CA ASP A 43 7.33 2.38 4.86
C ASP A 43 5.86 1.94 4.88
N LEU A 44 5.46 1.04 3.98
CA LEU A 44 4.13 0.45 3.96
C LEU A 44 3.85 -0.32 5.25
N ARG A 45 4.77 -1.21 5.67
CA ARG A 45 4.63 -1.98 6.92
C ARG A 45 4.52 -1.06 8.13
N ARG A 46 5.42 -0.09 8.25
CA ARG A 46 5.41 0.89 9.35
C ARG A 46 4.07 1.62 9.46
N ARG A 47 3.53 2.11 8.34
CA ARG A 47 2.22 2.80 8.33
C ARG A 47 1.06 1.88 8.68
N VAL A 48 1.12 0.62 8.26
CA VAL A 48 0.12 -0.38 8.65
C VAL A 48 0.17 -0.61 10.16
N ASP A 49 1.37 -0.82 10.73
CA ASP A 49 1.57 -1.03 12.16
C ASP A 49 1.07 0.17 12.99
N ASP A 50 1.41 1.40 12.58
CA ASP A 50 0.97 2.63 13.25
C ASP A 50 -0.56 2.72 13.31
N ARG A 51 -1.25 2.39 12.20
CA ARG A 51 -2.71 2.45 12.12
C ARG A 51 -3.39 1.34 12.91
N LEU A 52 -2.86 0.13 12.82
CA LEU A 52 -3.39 -1.01 13.57
C LEU A 52 -3.18 -0.82 15.08
N GLY A 53 -2.04 -0.26 15.49
CA GLY A 53 -1.76 0.15 16.86
C GLY A 53 -2.74 1.20 17.39
N ALA A 54 -3.28 2.05 16.51
CA ALA A 54 -4.33 3.02 16.81
C ALA A 54 -5.76 2.46 16.65
N ALA A 55 -5.93 1.15 16.42
CA ALA A 55 -7.22 0.49 16.15
C ALA A 55 -8.00 1.10 14.97
N LEU A 56 -7.30 1.60 13.95
CA LEU A 56 -7.91 2.19 12.75
C LEU A 56 -8.03 1.16 11.62
N LEU A 57 -9.17 1.18 10.92
CA LEU A 57 -9.36 0.41 9.69
C LEU A 57 -8.25 0.73 8.69
N THR A 58 -7.62 -0.32 8.17
CA THR A 58 -6.48 -0.19 7.25
C THR A 58 -6.65 -1.13 6.08
N VAL A 59 -6.57 -0.58 4.87
CA VAL A 59 -6.67 -1.31 3.61
C VAL A 59 -5.39 -1.09 2.84
N VAL A 60 -4.72 -2.18 2.52
CA VAL A 60 -3.47 -2.18 1.76
C VAL A 60 -3.78 -2.46 0.29
N ASP A 61 -3.40 -1.54 -0.59
CA ASP A 61 -3.46 -1.74 -2.05
C ASP A 61 -2.03 -1.97 -2.58
N ALA A 62 -1.70 -3.25 -2.78
CA ALA A 62 -0.37 -3.68 -3.23
C ALA A 62 -0.48 -4.43 -4.56
N THR A 63 -0.37 -3.69 -5.67
CA THR A 63 -0.65 -4.16 -7.03
C THR A 63 0.49 -4.94 -7.69
N ASN A 64 1.71 -4.85 -7.15
CA ASN A 64 2.89 -5.53 -7.68
C ASN A 64 3.59 -6.44 -6.65
N THR A 65 2.82 -7.00 -5.70
CA THR A 65 3.37 -8.05 -4.83
C THR A 65 3.37 -9.35 -5.62
N ASP A 66 4.57 -9.81 -5.94
CA ASP A 66 4.83 -11.21 -6.21
C ASP A 66 3.98 -12.03 -5.21
N TRP A 67 3.08 -12.84 -5.74
CA TRP A 67 2.01 -13.54 -5.01
C TRP A 67 2.50 -14.33 -3.79
N MET A 68 3.81 -14.62 -3.71
CA MET A 68 4.52 -15.23 -2.60
C MET A 68 4.67 -14.35 -1.35
N ARG A 69 4.65 -13.02 -1.45
CA ARG A 69 5.01 -12.14 -0.30
C ARG A 69 3.87 -11.71 0.60
N ARG A 70 2.65 -12.15 0.31
CA ARG A 70 1.46 -11.87 1.16
C ARG A 70 1.50 -12.60 2.51
N SER A 71 2.36 -13.61 2.68
CA SER A 71 2.51 -14.34 3.94
C SER A 71 3.40 -13.63 4.98
N GLU A 72 3.99 -12.49 4.64
CA GLU A 72 4.92 -11.74 5.50
C GLU A 72 4.33 -10.45 6.11
N LEU A 73 3.05 -10.17 5.84
CA LEU A 73 2.26 -9.09 6.48
C LEU A 73 1.46 -9.65 7.64
#